data_AF-A0A1F5EHK2-F1
#
_entry.id   AF-A0A1F5EHK2-F1
#
_cell.length_a   1.000
_cell.length_b   1.000
_cell.length_c   1.000
_cell.angle_alpha   90.00
_cell.angle_beta   90.00
_cell.angle_gamma   90.00
#
_symmetry.space_group_name_H-M   'P 1'
#
loop_
_entity.id
_entity.type
_entity.pdbx_description
1 polymer ?
#
loop_
_entity_poly.entity_id
_entity_poly.type
_entity_poly.pdbx_seq_one_letter_code
_entity_poly.pdbx_strand_id
1 'polypeptide(L)'
;MIKAVAKRRKKLKEMAIEYKGGKCILCGYNKCIRALNMHHIDPNQKEFGLSSRGLTRSWEKVSRELDKCVLLCSNCHDEVHDGISQLPKEI
;
A
#
# COMPACT_ATOMS: atom_id res chain seq x y z
N MET A 1 20.29 -4.63 8.56
CA MET A 1 18.99 -4.23 9.17
C MET A 1 18.77 -5.08 10.42
N ILE A 2 18.43 -4.50 11.56
CA ILE A 2 18.19 -5.25 12.81
C ILE A 2 16.97 -6.18 12.61
N LYS A 3 17.09 -7.47 12.98
CA LYS A 3 16.04 -8.50 12.79
C LYS A 3 14.66 -8.05 13.32
N ALA A 4 14.62 -7.39 14.47
CA ALA A 4 13.39 -6.88 15.08
C ALA A 4 12.69 -5.81 14.20
N VAL A 5 13.44 -4.91 13.57
CA VAL A 5 12.90 -3.87 12.68
C VAL A 5 12.31 -4.50 11.42
N ALA A 6 13.00 -5.49 10.84
CA ALA A 6 12.49 -6.22 9.68
C ALA A 6 11.18 -6.96 10.01
N LYS A 7 11.12 -7.64 11.17
CA LYS A 7 9.91 -8.33 11.64
C LYS A 7 8.74 -7.37 11.83
N ARG A 8 8.97 -6.20 12.45
CA ARG A 8 7.93 -5.17 12.62
C ARG A 8 7.41 -4.62 11.29
N ARG A 9 8.31 -4.31 10.35
CA ARG A 9 7.93 -3.80 9.02
C ARG A 9 7.09 -4.81 8.23
N LYS A 10 7.46 -6.09 8.29
CA LYS A 10 6.68 -7.17 7.68
C LYS A 10 5.27 -7.23 8.28
N LYS A 11 5.14 -7.22 9.61
CA LYS A 11 3.85 -7.23 10.30
C LYS A 11 2.97 -6.04 9.90
N LEU A 12 3.53 -4.82 9.91
CA LEU A 12 2.77 -3.62 9.51
C LEU A 12 2.33 -3.66 8.04
N LYS A 13 3.15 -4.25 7.15
CA LYS A 13 2.78 -4.42 5.73
C LYS A 13 1.60 -5.40 5.58
N GLU A 14 1.61 -6.50 6.31
CA GLU A 14 0.51 -7.48 6.33
C GLU A 14 -0.79 -6.84 6.83
N MET A 15 -0.73 -6.14 7.97
CA MET A 15 -1.87 -5.41 8.52
C MET A 15 -2.39 -4.35 7.55
N ALA A 16 -1.51 -3.61 6.88
CA ALA A 16 -1.88 -2.59 5.91
C ALA A 16 -2.60 -3.17 4.69
N ILE A 17 -2.16 -4.34 4.22
CA ILE A 17 -2.80 -5.07 3.11
C ILE A 17 -4.19 -5.55 3.51
N GLU A 18 -4.31 -6.14 4.70
CA GLU A 18 -5.59 -6.59 5.23
C GLU A 18 -6.58 -5.43 5.40
N TYR A 19 -6.10 -4.30 5.93
CA TYR A 19 -6.89 -3.06 6.07
C TYR A 19 -7.46 -2.55 4.75
N LYS A 20 -6.78 -2.80 3.62
CA LYS A 20 -7.20 -2.42 2.27
C LYS A 20 -7.85 -3.55 1.48
N GLY A 21 -8.33 -4.59 2.15
CA GLY A 21 -9.13 -5.66 1.54
C GLY A 21 -8.32 -6.82 0.95
N GLY A 22 -7.00 -6.85 1.14
CA GLY A 22 -6.18 -8.04 0.87
C GLY A 22 -5.91 -8.36 -0.61
N LYS A 23 -6.42 -7.56 -1.55
CA LYS A 23 -6.30 -7.79 -2.99
C LYS A 23 -6.11 -6.49 -3.76
N CYS A 24 -5.52 -6.58 -4.95
CA CYS A 24 -5.48 -5.47 -5.90
C CYS A 24 -6.92 -5.02 -6.22
N ILE A 25 -7.21 -3.73 -6.09
CA ILE A 25 -8.55 -3.19 -6.39
C ILE A 25 -8.89 -3.26 -7.89
N LEU A 26 -7.89 -3.23 -8.78
CA LEU A 26 -8.12 -3.26 -10.23
C LEU A 26 -8.28 -4.69 -10.78
N CYS A 27 -7.39 -5.61 -10.42
CA CYS A 27 -7.35 -6.95 -11.02
C CYS A 27 -7.62 -8.11 -10.05
N GLY A 28 -7.84 -7.82 -8.77
CA GLY A 28 -8.13 -8.85 -7.76
C GLY A 28 -6.94 -9.71 -7.32
N TYR A 29 -5.72 -9.45 -7.80
CA TYR A 29 -4.52 -10.21 -7.41
C TYR A 29 -4.32 -10.22 -5.89
N ASN A 30 -4.19 -11.40 -5.30
CA ASN A 30 -4.00 -11.61 -3.86
C ASN A 30 -3.02 -12.74 -3.50
N LYS A 31 -2.25 -13.25 -4.48
CA LYS A 31 -1.40 -14.43 -4.31
C LYS A 31 -0.09 -14.16 -3.54
N CYS A 32 0.48 -12.97 -3.69
CA CYS A 32 1.75 -12.60 -3.06
C CYS A 32 1.68 -11.22 -2.41
N ILE A 33 1.75 -11.19 -1.08
CA ILE A 33 1.78 -9.97 -0.25
C ILE A 33 2.90 -9.01 -0.69
N ARG A 34 4.06 -9.55 -1.11
CA ARG A 34 5.20 -8.75 -1.57
C ARG A 34 4.94 -8.02 -2.89
N ALA A 35 4.08 -8.57 -3.74
CA ALA A 35 3.72 -7.95 -5.02
C ALA A 35 2.61 -6.88 -4.87
N LEU A 36 2.06 -6.69 -3.66
CA LEU A 36 1.04 -5.70 -3.37
C LEU A 36 1.65 -4.41 -2.82
N ASN A 37 1.25 -3.27 -3.35
CA ASN A 37 1.76 -1.93 -3.05
C ASN A 37 0.63 -0.96 -2.73
N MET A 38 0.94 0.00 -1.85
CA MET A 38 0.02 1.08 -1.52
C MET A 38 0.27 2.23 -2.49
N HIS A 39 -0.77 2.59 -3.22
CA HIS A 39 -0.76 3.71 -4.15
C HIS A 39 -1.52 4.87 -3.51
N HIS A 40 -0.87 6.03 -3.38
CA HIS A 40 -1.55 7.24 -2.93
C HIS A 40 -2.48 7.74 -4.03
N ILE A 41 -3.75 8.01 -3.70
CA ILE A 41 -4.75 8.51 -4.65
C ILE A 41 -4.37 9.92 -5.12
N ASP A 42 -3.98 10.77 -4.17
CA ASP A 42 -3.40 12.09 -4.42
C ASP A 42 -1.98 12.14 -3.84
N PRO A 43 -0.93 12.22 -4.67
CA PRO A 43 0.45 12.26 -4.18
C PRO A 43 0.78 13.53 -3.38
N ASN A 44 -0.04 14.59 -3.44
CA ASN A 44 0.15 15.83 -2.68
C ASN A 44 -0.45 15.77 -1.27
N GLN A 45 -1.33 14.81 -0.98
CA GLN A 45 -1.97 14.65 0.33
C GLN A 45 -1.23 13.69 1.26
N LYS A 46 -0.18 13.03 0.76
CA LYS A 46 0.61 12.08 1.55
C LYS A 46 1.44 12.79 2.60
N GLU A 47 1.39 12.30 3.83
CA GLU A 47 2.35 12.71 4.86
C GLU A 47 3.65 11.90 4.74
N PHE A 48 3.56 10.65 4.25
CA PHE A 48 4.71 9.79 4.06
C PHE A 48 4.46 8.61 3.12
N GLY A 49 5.53 8.11 2.50
CA GLY A 49 5.43 6.89 1.68
C GLY A 49 5.20 5.63 2.51
N LEU A 50 4.23 4.80 2.15
CA LEU A 50 3.92 3.49 2.80
C LEU A 50 4.83 2.34 2.33
N SER A 51 6.10 2.67 2.09
CA SER A 51 7.15 1.69 1.80
C SER A 51 7.77 1.14 3.10
N SER A 52 8.77 0.27 2.96
CA SER A 52 9.53 -0.27 4.10
C SER A 52 10.09 0.81 5.03
N ARG A 53 10.39 2.01 4.52
CA ARG A 53 10.86 3.15 5.33
C ARG A 53 9.74 3.87 6.09
N GLY A 54 8.52 3.91 5.54
CA GLY A 54 7.39 4.55 6.23
C GLY A 54 6.67 3.65 7.23
N LEU A 55 6.79 2.33 7.10
CA LEU A 55 6.29 1.33 8.05
C LEU A 55 7.16 1.20 9.30
N THR A 56 7.53 2.33 9.88
CA THR A 56 8.26 2.46 11.15
C THR A 56 7.47 3.25 12.19
N ARG A 57 6.34 3.83 11.79
CA ARG A 57 5.46 4.67 12.61
C ARG A 57 4.49 3.84 13.47
N SER A 58 3.72 4.51 14.32
CA SER A 58 2.61 3.90 15.05
C SER A 58 1.53 3.42 14.07
N TRP A 59 0.77 2.39 14.46
CA TRP A 59 -0.31 1.88 13.63
C TRP A 59 -1.35 2.96 13.31
N GLU A 60 -1.72 3.78 14.29
CA GLU A 60 -2.68 4.89 14.10
C GLU A 60 -2.25 5.91 13.04
N LYS A 61 -0.94 6.21 12.94
CA LYS A 61 -0.44 7.07 11.85
C LYS A 61 -0.46 6.35 10.51
N VAL A 62 -0.13 5.05 10.51
CA VAL A 62 -0.16 4.22 9.31
C VAL A 62 -1.57 4.06 8.78
N SER A 63 -2.58 3.81 9.62
CA SER A 63 -3.98 3.66 9.21
C SER A 63 -4.54 4.94 8.61
N ARG A 64 -4.29 6.10 9.25
CA ARG A 64 -4.69 7.41 8.71
C ARG A 64 -4.08 7.71 7.34
N GLU A 65 -2.83 7.30 7.12
CA GLU A 65 -2.19 7.45 5.82
C GLU A 65 -2.71 6.43 4.80
N LEU A 66 -3.06 5.22 5.25
CA LEU A 66 -3.68 4.20 4.41
C LEU A 66 -5.01 4.71 3.87
N ASP A 67 -5.81 5.46 4.62
CA ASP A 67 -7.10 6.01 4.15
C ASP A 67 -6.97 6.82 2.84
N LYS A 68 -5.81 7.44 2.61
CA LYS A 68 -5.50 8.21 1.39
C LYS A 68 -4.95 7.35 0.23
N CYS A 69 -4.97 6.02 0.39
CA CYS A 69 -4.33 5.08 -0.51
C CYS A 69 -5.27 3.95 -0.95
N VAL A 70 -4.92 3.34 -2.08
CA VAL A 70 -5.50 2.09 -2.58
C VAL A 70 -4.45 0.99 -2.67
N LEU A 71 -4.91 -0.25 -2.67
CA LEU A 71 -4.06 -1.43 -2.79
C LEU A 71 -4.01 -1.91 -4.24
N LEU A 72 -2.80 -1.93 -4.82
CA LEU A 72 -2.55 -2.40 -6.18
C LEU A 72 -1.51 -3.51 -6.20
N CYS A 73 -1.57 -4.41 -7.18
CA CYS A 73 -0.42 -5.25 -7.49
C CYS A 73 0.65 -4.44 -8.23
N SER A 74 1.88 -4.96 -8.32
CA SER A 74 3.00 -4.24 -8.93
C SER A 74 2.71 -3.82 -10.37
N ASN A 75 2.12 -4.69 -11.18
CA ASN A 75 1.77 -4.37 -12.57
C ASN A 75 0.74 -3.24 -12.65
N CYS A 76 -0.39 -3.39 -11.96
CA CYS A 76 -1.44 -2.36 -11.95
C CYS A 76 -0.96 -1.04 -11.35
N HIS A 77 -0.06 -1.09 -10.38
CA HIS A 77 0.54 0.10 -9.80
C HIS A 77 1.36 0.86 -10.83
N ASP A 78 2.22 0.17 -11.57
CA ASP A 78 3.08 0.79 -12.59
C ASP A 78 2.25 1.27 -13.79
N GLU A 79 1.23 0.51 -14.22
CA GLU A 79 0.25 0.94 -15.23
C GLU A 79 -0.49 2.22 -14.85
N VAL A 80 -0.84 2.40 -13.56
CA VAL A 80 -1.48 3.65 -13.09
C VAL A 80 -0.51 4.82 -13.12
N HIS A 81 0.76 4.61 -12.75
CA HIS A 81 1.79 5.67 -12.88
C HIS A 81 2.04 6.07 -14.34
N ASP A 82 1.99 5.11 -15.26
CA ASP A 82 2.18 5.33 -16.70
C ASP A 82 0.90 5.76 -17.42
N GLY A 83 -0.23 5.89 -16.71
CA GLY A 83 -1.52 6.29 -17.25
C GLY A 83 -2.22 5.26 -18.14
N ILE A 84 -1.73 4.01 -18.17
CA ILE A 84 -2.30 2.88 -18.92
C ILE A 84 -3.60 2.41 -18.28
N SER A 85 -3.63 2.34 -16.95
CA SER A 85 -4.79 1.95 -16.14
C SER A 85 -5.25 3.12 -15.28
N GLN A 86 -6.54 3.18 -14.96
CA GLN A 86 -7.14 4.25 -14.16
C GLN A 86 -7.73 3.69 -12.86
N LEU A 87 -7.66 4.47 -11.78
CA LEU A 87 -8.33 4.10 -10.54
C LEU A 87 -9.86 4.15 -10.72
N PRO A 88 -10.62 3.34 -9.96
CA PRO A 88 -12.07 3.43 -9.95
C PRO A 88 -12.52 4.83 -9.50
N LYS A 89 -13.61 5.36 -10.09
CA LYS A 89 -14.14 6.69 -9.75
C LYS A 89 -14.75 6.76 -8.34
N GLU A 90 -15.08 5.61 -7.75
CA GLU A 90 -15.60 5.48 -6.39
C GLU A 90 -14.70 4.49 -5.63
N ILE A 91 -14.10 4.94 -4.52
CA ILE A 91 -13.22 4.17 -3.63
C ILE A 91 -13.81 4.19 -2.22
#